data_AF-A0A646KUS4-F1
#
_entry.id   AF-A0A646KUS4-F1
#
_cell.length_a   1.000
_cell.length_b   1.000
_cell.length_c   1.000
_cell.angle_alpha   90.00
_cell.angle_beta   90.00
_cell.angle_gamma   90.00
#
_symmetry.space_group_name_H-M   'P 1'
#
loop_
_entity.id
_entity.type
_entity.pdbx_description
1 polymer ?
#
loop_
_entity_poly.entity_id
_entity_poly.type
_entity_poly.pdbx_seq_one_letter_code
_entity_poly.pdbx_strand_id
1 'polypeptide(L)'
;MAAGTKAIAVLVALGLSAACSTGGSGVQDEGSAQAQNRPSLSSSAAAKDDKGDKGAEGAEPRTIDVNPVRLVKDDPKVSAQVKAGLKPCAGTAYPVDSFFGNVTGGDATDVVVNVLTCADGVGLGTYVYREVGSVYKNVFASEDSSVYATIDRGDLVVTRQVYTEKAPVASPSAEDVTTYRWDDGKFTQRHWVRREFSGTVGEDELVVPEETDPSSES
;
A
#
# COMPACT_ATOMS: atom_id res chain seq x y z
N MET A 1 26.21 -58.99 -21.89
CA MET A 1 26.85 -58.26 -23.00
C MET A 1 25.77 -57.96 -24.04
N ALA A 2 25.46 -56.69 -24.30
CA ALA A 2 24.92 -56.21 -25.57
C ALA A 2 24.98 -54.69 -25.55
N ALA A 3 25.98 -54.16 -26.25
CA ALA A 3 26.18 -52.75 -26.50
C ALA A 3 25.42 -52.34 -27.77
N GLY A 4 25.09 -51.05 -27.89
CA GLY A 4 24.70 -50.42 -29.14
C GLY A 4 23.52 -49.46 -28.95
N THR A 5 23.44 -48.27 -29.57
CA THR A 5 24.30 -47.60 -30.54
C THR A 5 23.91 -46.11 -30.46
N LYS A 6 24.89 -45.20 -30.49
CA LYS A 6 24.63 -43.76 -30.57
C LYS A 6 24.12 -43.40 -31.97
N ALA A 7 23.02 -42.65 -32.07
CA ALA A 7 22.62 -41.98 -33.30
C ALA A 7 22.60 -40.47 -33.05
N ILE A 8 23.58 -39.78 -33.63
CA ILE A 8 23.64 -38.33 -33.73
C ILE A 8 22.93 -37.98 -35.05
N ALA A 9 21.81 -37.27 -34.97
CA ALA A 9 21.18 -36.66 -36.14
C ALA A 9 21.39 -35.14 -36.05
N VAL A 10 22.39 -34.66 -36.80
CA VAL A 10 22.53 -33.23 -37.10
C VAL A 10 21.68 -32.96 -38.33
N LEU A 11 20.59 -32.22 -38.16
CA LEU A 11 19.87 -31.59 -39.27
C LEU A 11 20.12 -30.08 -39.19
N VAL A 12 20.91 -29.58 -40.15
CA VAL A 12 21.04 -28.15 -40.45
C VAL A 12 20.06 -27.85 -41.59
N ALA A 13 19.10 -26.98 -41.36
CA ALA A 13 18.29 -26.36 -42.41
C ALA A 13 18.35 -24.84 -42.22
N LEU A 14 18.97 -24.16 -43.20
CA LEU A 14 19.04 -22.71 -43.29
C LEU A 14 17.68 -22.14 -43.77
N GLY A 15 17.19 -21.15 -43.02
CA GLY A 15 16.75 -19.85 -43.53
C GLY A 15 15.43 -19.77 -44.30
N LEU A 16 14.46 -19.09 -43.68
CA LEU A 16 13.57 -18.13 -44.35
C LEU A 16 13.12 -17.10 -43.29
N SER A 17 13.67 -15.91 -43.38
CA SER A 17 13.27 -14.72 -42.64
C SER A 17 11.91 -14.24 -43.14
N ALA A 18 10.88 -14.35 -42.31
CA ALA A 18 9.62 -13.63 -42.47
C ALA A 18 9.43 -12.71 -41.25
N ALA A 19 9.14 -11.46 -41.56
CA ALA A 19 9.19 -10.31 -40.67
C ALA A 19 8.30 -10.45 -39.43
N CYS A 20 8.80 -9.92 -38.31
CA CYS A 20 8.01 -9.58 -37.13
C CYS A 20 6.88 -8.62 -37.55
N SER A 21 5.63 -9.08 -37.50
CA SER A 21 4.48 -8.20 -37.33
C SER A 21 4.20 -8.09 -35.84
N THR A 22 4.84 -7.13 -35.18
CA THR A 22 4.35 -6.60 -33.90
C THR A 22 3.37 -5.48 -34.23
N GLY A 23 2.18 -5.86 -34.73
CA GLY A 23 1.05 -4.94 -34.87
C GLY A 23 0.43 -4.74 -33.49
N GLY A 24 0.76 -3.64 -32.83
CA GLY A 24 0.28 -3.34 -31.49
C GLY A 24 0.73 -1.98 -30.99
N SER A 25 0.56 -0.92 -31.79
CA SER A 25 0.53 0.43 -31.24
C SER A 25 -0.83 0.66 -30.61
N GLY A 26 -1.06 0.03 -29.46
CA GLY A 26 -2.06 0.51 -28.52
C GLY A 26 -1.52 1.82 -27.98
N VAL A 27 -2.03 2.94 -28.48
CA VAL A 27 -1.90 4.21 -27.76
C VAL A 27 -2.70 4.04 -26.48
N GLN A 28 -2.01 3.66 -25.41
CA GLN A 28 -2.57 3.87 -24.10
C GLN A 28 -2.49 5.38 -23.89
N ASP A 29 -3.61 6.05 -24.17
CA ASP A 29 -3.86 7.40 -23.68
C ASP A 29 -3.90 7.28 -22.16
N GLU A 30 -2.73 7.36 -21.54
CA GLU A 30 -2.58 7.61 -20.11
C GLU A 30 -3.07 9.04 -19.91
N GLY A 31 -4.40 9.20 -19.87
CA GLY A 31 -5.05 10.48 -19.67
C GLY A 31 -4.38 11.19 -18.50
N SER A 32 -4.13 12.49 -18.69
CA SER A 32 -3.46 13.37 -17.74
C SER A 32 -3.76 12.95 -16.31
N ALA A 33 -2.73 12.54 -15.57
CA ALA A 33 -2.80 12.36 -14.14
C ALA A 33 -3.22 13.71 -13.55
N GLN A 34 -4.53 13.90 -13.40
CA GLN A 34 -5.05 15.04 -12.67
C GLN A 34 -4.40 15.00 -11.32
N ALA A 35 -3.72 16.10 -11.00
CA ALA A 35 -3.19 16.39 -9.69
C ALA A 35 -4.16 15.85 -8.64
N GLN A 36 -3.62 14.91 -7.89
CA GLN A 36 -4.24 14.10 -6.86
C GLN A 36 -5.51 14.76 -6.31
N ASN A 37 -6.66 14.31 -6.82
CA ASN A 37 -7.90 14.45 -6.11
C ASN A 37 -7.75 13.53 -4.89
N ARG A 38 -7.20 14.11 -3.82
CA ARG A 38 -7.12 13.58 -2.47
C ARG A 38 -8.36 12.71 -2.24
N PRO A 39 -8.24 11.43 -1.87
CA PRO A 39 -9.42 10.67 -1.51
C PRO A 39 -10.07 11.45 -0.37
N SER A 40 -11.21 12.08 -0.63
CA SER A 40 -12.12 12.47 0.43
C SER A 40 -12.33 11.17 1.20
N LEU A 41 -11.84 11.15 2.44
CA LEU A 41 -12.03 10.09 3.41
C LEU A 41 -13.55 9.88 3.54
N SER A 42 -14.08 9.04 2.66
CA SER A 42 -15.44 8.57 2.72
C SER A 42 -15.42 7.53 3.82
N SER A 43 -15.64 7.99 5.05
CA SER A 43 -15.99 7.11 6.15
C SER A 43 -17.09 6.20 5.64
N SER A 44 -16.78 4.91 5.43
CA SER A 44 -17.83 3.91 5.22
C SER A 44 -18.64 3.86 6.51
N ALA A 45 -19.72 4.62 6.54
CA ALA A 45 -20.77 4.46 7.53
C ALA A 45 -21.31 3.05 7.34
N ALA A 46 -21.11 2.19 8.35
CA ALA A 46 -21.70 0.88 8.39
C ALA A 46 -23.21 1.00 8.12
N ALA A 47 -23.67 0.39 7.04
CA ALA A 47 -25.09 0.22 6.76
C ALA A 47 -25.70 -0.59 7.92
N LYS A 48 -26.76 -0.05 8.52
CA LYS A 48 -27.64 -0.82 9.39
C LYS A 48 -28.59 -1.58 8.49
N ASP A 49 -28.51 -2.91 8.49
CA ASP A 49 -29.58 -3.73 7.97
C ASP A 49 -30.15 -4.65 9.06
N ASP A 50 -31.48 -4.66 9.06
CA ASP A 50 -32.39 -5.31 9.99
C ASP A 50 -32.54 -6.81 9.65
N LYS A 51 -33.14 -7.55 10.58
CA LYS A 51 -33.31 -9.00 10.67
C LYS A 51 -33.41 -9.82 9.36
N GLY A 52 -32.70 -10.95 9.36
CA GLY A 52 -33.03 -12.13 8.54
C GLY A 52 -32.27 -13.39 8.96
N ASP A 53 -32.89 -14.24 9.80
CA ASP A 53 -32.49 -15.63 10.02
C ASP A 53 -32.72 -16.45 8.73
N LYS A 54 -31.72 -17.22 8.25
CA LYS A 54 -31.81 -18.62 7.73
C LYS A 54 -30.44 -19.16 7.24
N GLY A 55 -30.05 -20.33 7.77
CA GLY A 55 -29.42 -21.41 6.98
C GLY A 55 -27.88 -21.45 6.90
N ALA A 56 -27.29 -22.58 7.30
CA ALA A 56 -25.87 -22.87 7.28
C ALA A 56 -25.30 -23.15 5.86
N GLU A 57 -24.16 -22.53 5.54
CA GLU A 57 -22.90 -23.10 4.99
C GLU A 57 -22.03 -21.94 4.44
N GLY A 58 -20.84 -21.73 5.02
CA GLY A 58 -19.99 -20.55 4.78
C GLY A 58 -20.30 -19.41 5.77
N ALA A 59 -19.89 -19.57 7.03
CA ALA A 59 -20.05 -18.51 8.02
C ALA A 59 -19.19 -17.31 7.61
N GLU A 60 -19.82 -16.24 7.14
CA GLU A 60 -19.16 -14.94 7.05
C GLU A 60 -18.63 -14.59 8.45
N PRO A 61 -17.37 -14.11 8.55
CA PRO A 61 -16.81 -13.70 9.83
C PRO A 61 -17.77 -12.76 10.56
N ARG A 62 -18.01 -13.01 11.85
CA ARG A 62 -18.90 -12.16 12.65
C ARG A 62 -18.26 -10.77 12.77
N THR A 63 -18.84 -9.78 12.08
CA THR A 63 -18.40 -8.39 12.19
C THR A 63 -19.00 -7.81 13.47
N ILE A 64 -18.20 -7.74 14.53
CA ILE A 64 -18.51 -6.92 15.70
C ILE A 64 -18.47 -5.44 15.26
N ASP A 65 -19.35 -4.59 15.80
CA ASP A 65 -19.24 -3.14 15.66
C ASP A 65 -17.96 -2.66 16.36
N VAL A 66 -16.86 -2.64 15.62
CA VAL A 66 -15.54 -2.24 16.11
C VAL A 66 -15.34 -0.77 15.78
N ASN A 67 -14.93 0.00 16.80
CA ASN A 67 -14.52 1.39 16.61
C ASN A 67 -12.97 1.47 16.58
N PRO A 68 -12.35 1.68 15.40
CA PRO A 68 -10.89 1.72 15.27
C PRO A 68 -10.23 2.81 16.12
N VAL A 69 -10.87 3.97 16.24
CA VAL A 69 -10.35 5.10 17.05
C VAL A 69 -10.29 4.70 18.52
N ARG A 70 -11.32 4.02 19.03
CA ARG A 70 -11.33 3.55 20.43
C ARG A 70 -10.29 2.47 20.67
N LEU A 71 -10.14 1.52 19.74
CA LEU A 71 -9.09 0.49 19.84
C LEU A 71 -7.71 1.13 20.04
N VAL A 72 -7.33 2.08 19.19
CA VAL A 72 -6.02 2.72 19.27
C VAL A 72 -5.87 3.61 20.50
N LYS A 73 -6.92 4.34 20.91
CA LYS A 73 -6.87 5.19 22.11
C LYS A 73 -6.74 4.38 23.40
N ASP A 74 -7.47 3.27 23.50
CA ASP A 74 -7.54 2.45 24.69
C ASP A 74 -6.35 1.47 24.80
N ASP A 75 -5.62 1.25 23.69
CA ASP A 75 -4.46 0.35 23.66
C ASP A 75 -3.24 0.97 24.37
N PRO A 76 -2.75 0.38 25.47
CA PRO A 76 -1.60 0.91 26.20
C PRO A 76 -0.27 0.75 25.45
N LYS A 77 -0.21 -0.07 24.38
CA LYS A 77 0.99 -0.25 23.56
C LYS A 77 1.21 0.91 22.58
N VAL A 78 0.18 1.69 22.30
CA VAL A 78 0.25 2.83 21.38
C VAL A 78 0.91 4.01 22.07
N SER A 79 1.89 4.64 21.41
CA SER A 79 2.63 5.75 22.01
C SER A 79 1.78 6.99 22.25
N ALA A 80 2.23 7.83 23.18
CA ALA A 80 1.62 9.13 23.44
C ALA A 80 1.65 10.04 22.19
N GLN A 81 2.67 9.93 21.34
CA GLN A 81 2.80 10.73 20.12
C GLN A 81 1.69 10.38 19.12
N VAL A 82 1.45 9.10 18.85
CA VAL A 82 0.34 8.69 17.96
C VAL A 82 -1.00 9.08 18.56
N LYS A 83 -1.21 8.88 19.88
CA LYS A 83 -2.45 9.29 20.55
C LYS A 83 -2.70 10.80 20.50
N ALA A 84 -1.65 11.62 20.56
CA ALA A 84 -1.75 13.06 20.40
C ALA A 84 -2.14 13.47 18.96
N GLY A 85 -1.66 12.72 17.96
CA GLY A 85 -2.07 12.87 16.56
C GLY A 85 -3.49 12.37 16.28
N LEU A 86 -3.98 11.39 17.05
CA LEU A 86 -5.32 10.82 16.94
C LEU A 86 -6.39 11.71 17.60
N LYS A 87 -6.59 12.88 17.02
CA LYS A 87 -7.64 13.85 17.35
C LYS A 87 -8.51 14.13 16.10
N PRO A 88 -9.73 14.65 16.26
CA PRO A 88 -10.54 15.02 15.11
C PRO A 88 -9.82 16.07 14.25
N CYS A 89 -9.82 15.87 12.93
CA CYS A 89 -9.21 16.79 11.96
C CYS A 89 -10.14 17.94 11.60
N ALA A 90 -11.41 17.62 11.38
CA ALA A 90 -12.49 18.57 11.13
C ALA A 90 -13.79 17.99 11.67
N GLY A 91 -14.50 18.75 12.51
CA GLY A 91 -15.70 18.27 13.18
C GLY A 91 -15.41 17.03 14.03
N THR A 92 -16.06 15.91 13.69
CA THR A 92 -15.94 14.62 14.40
C THR A 92 -15.08 13.59 13.66
N ALA A 93 -14.56 13.90 12.48
CA ALA A 93 -13.79 12.97 11.66
C ALA A 93 -12.36 12.82 12.19
N TYR A 94 -11.91 11.59 12.43
CA TYR A 94 -10.55 11.26 12.86
C TYR A 94 -9.69 10.86 11.65
N PRO A 95 -8.36 11.07 11.69
CA PRO A 95 -7.45 10.67 10.63
C PRO A 95 -7.10 9.19 10.77
N VAL A 96 -8.12 8.34 10.63
CA VAL A 96 -7.96 6.89 10.68
C VAL A 96 -8.49 6.29 9.41
N ASP A 97 -7.71 5.37 8.86
CA ASP A 97 -8.14 4.45 7.82
C ASP A 97 -8.06 3.02 8.36
N SER A 98 -9.02 2.18 7.99
CA SER A 98 -9.13 0.83 8.56
C SER A 98 -9.54 -0.20 7.52
N PHE A 99 -8.85 -1.33 7.53
CA PHE A 99 -9.18 -2.50 6.72
C PHE A 99 -9.67 -3.63 7.62
N PHE A 100 -10.77 -4.25 7.20
CA PHE A 100 -11.36 -5.40 7.86
C PHE A 100 -11.08 -6.63 7.00
N GLY A 101 -10.38 -7.61 7.54
CA GLY A 101 -10.05 -8.82 6.79
C GLY A 101 -9.34 -9.85 7.62
N ASN A 102 -9.18 -11.06 7.07
CA ASN A 102 -8.48 -12.13 7.74
C ASN A 102 -6.98 -12.08 7.39
N VAL A 103 -6.15 -11.62 8.33
CA VAL A 103 -4.68 -11.60 8.20
C VAL A 103 -3.99 -12.50 9.22
N THR A 104 -4.75 -13.02 10.18
CA THR A 104 -4.24 -13.88 11.24
C THR A 104 -4.75 -15.33 11.20
N GLY A 105 -5.68 -15.66 10.31
CA GLY A 105 -6.25 -17.01 10.18
C GLY A 105 -7.27 -17.38 11.26
N GLY A 106 -7.84 -16.41 11.97
CA GLY A 106 -8.86 -16.65 13.00
C GLY A 106 -10.29 -16.71 12.43
N ASP A 107 -11.26 -17.10 13.26
CA ASP A 107 -12.69 -17.12 12.85
C ASP A 107 -13.33 -15.73 12.80
N ALA A 108 -12.73 -14.77 13.52
CA ALA A 108 -13.15 -13.38 13.55
C ALA A 108 -12.37 -12.53 12.55
N THR A 109 -13.00 -11.48 12.06
CA THR A 109 -12.34 -10.48 11.20
C THR A 109 -11.28 -9.73 11.98
N ASP A 110 -10.06 -9.64 11.45
CA ASP A 110 -9.05 -8.75 12.00
C ASP A 110 -9.27 -7.31 11.54
N VAL A 111 -8.81 -6.37 12.34
CA VAL A 111 -8.90 -4.94 12.03
C VAL A 111 -7.50 -4.37 11.91
N VAL A 112 -7.12 -3.98 10.70
CA VAL A 112 -5.91 -3.19 10.43
C VAL A 112 -6.30 -1.72 10.57
N VAL A 113 -5.56 -0.95 11.38
CA VAL A 113 -5.84 0.46 11.65
C VAL A 113 -4.60 1.29 11.34
N ASN A 114 -4.72 2.23 10.40
CA ASN A 114 -3.70 3.22 10.09
C ASN A 114 -4.10 4.56 10.69
N VAL A 115 -3.24 5.14 11.53
CA VAL A 115 -3.38 6.50 12.04
C VAL A 115 -2.56 7.43 11.18
N LEU A 116 -3.18 8.51 10.72
CA LEU A 116 -2.60 9.45 9.78
C LEU A 116 -2.50 10.85 10.41
N THR A 117 -1.73 11.73 9.79
CA THR A 117 -1.78 13.16 10.06
C THR A 117 -3.04 13.78 9.43
N CYS A 118 -3.63 14.78 10.10
CA CYS A 118 -4.78 15.49 9.56
C CYS A 118 -4.46 16.34 8.32
N ALA A 119 -3.25 16.90 8.25
CA ALA A 119 -2.91 17.91 7.24
C ALA A 119 -2.75 17.29 5.85
N ASP A 120 -2.10 16.14 5.77
CA ASP A 120 -1.57 15.54 4.54
C ASP A 120 -1.76 14.01 4.47
N GLY A 121 -2.31 13.37 5.51
CA GLY A 121 -2.60 11.93 5.47
C GLY A 121 -1.36 11.03 5.59
N VAL A 122 -0.27 11.57 6.13
CA VAL A 122 0.99 10.84 6.34
C VAL A 122 0.85 9.90 7.54
N GLY A 123 1.34 8.67 7.39
CA GLY A 123 1.30 7.64 8.41
C GLY A 123 2.03 8.00 9.70
N LEU A 124 1.30 7.95 10.82
CA LEU A 124 1.83 8.05 12.18
C LEU A 124 2.02 6.68 12.83
N GLY A 125 1.21 5.70 12.43
CA GLY A 125 1.32 4.33 12.94
C GLY A 125 0.29 3.40 12.31
N THR A 126 0.62 2.11 12.29
CA THR A 126 -0.25 1.05 11.81
C THR A 126 -0.32 -0.10 12.81
N TYR A 127 -1.52 -0.68 12.97
CA TYR A 127 -1.82 -1.67 14.00
C TYR A 127 -2.69 -2.79 13.44
N VAL A 128 -2.50 -4.01 13.93
CA VAL A 128 -3.44 -5.12 13.67
C VAL A 128 -4.06 -5.57 14.98
N TYR A 129 -5.38 -5.57 15.01
CA TYR A 129 -6.18 -6.04 16.12
C TYR A 129 -6.90 -7.34 15.73
N ARG A 130 -6.69 -8.37 16.54
CA ARG A 130 -7.33 -9.69 16.42
C ARG A 130 -8.28 -9.90 17.59
N GLU A 131 -9.42 -10.53 17.37
CA GLU A 131 -10.27 -10.99 18.48
C GLU A 131 -9.61 -12.14 19.26
N VAL A 132 -9.56 -11.99 20.58
CA VAL A 132 -9.16 -13.04 21.52
C VAL A 132 -10.25 -13.14 22.60
N GLY A 133 -11.04 -14.20 22.54
CA GLY A 133 -12.25 -14.31 23.36
C GLY A 133 -13.33 -13.35 22.84
N SER A 134 -13.64 -12.30 23.61
CA SER A 134 -14.61 -11.25 23.24
C SER A 134 -13.97 -9.86 23.14
N VAL A 135 -12.64 -9.80 23.08
CA VAL A 135 -11.89 -8.54 23.08
C VAL A 135 -10.86 -8.52 21.96
N TYR A 136 -10.74 -7.38 21.29
CA TYR A 136 -9.68 -7.16 20.32
C TYR A 136 -8.35 -6.88 21.02
N LYS A 137 -7.30 -7.55 20.56
CA LYS A 137 -5.93 -7.42 21.06
C LYS A 137 -5.00 -7.00 19.94
N ASN A 138 -4.14 -6.04 20.22
CA ASN A 138 -3.07 -5.64 19.32
C ASN A 138 -2.01 -6.74 19.23
N VAL A 139 -1.84 -7.25 18.01
CA VAL A 139 -0.89 -8.31 17.63
C VAL A 139 0.18 -7.84 16.63
N PHE A 140 0.10 -6.60 16.17
CA PHE A 140 1.10 -5.92 15.34
C PHE A 140 1.05 -4.42 15.59
N ALA A 141 2.22 -3.79 15.66
CA ALA A 141 2.36 -2.35 15.72
C ALA A 141 3.63 -1.91 14.98
N SER A 142 3.53 -0.85 14.18
CA SER A 142 4.67 -0.08 13.71
C SER A 142 4.29 1.40 13.77
N GLU A 143 5.15 2.20 14.40
CA GLU A 143 5.01 3.66 14.51
C GLU A 143 6.17 4.37 13.81
N ASP A 144 6.72 3.73 12.78
CA ASP A 144 7.73 4.34 11.93
C ASP A 144 7.13 5.54 11.18
N SER A 145 7.97 6.53 10.83
CA SER A 145 7.51 7.68 10.05
C SER A 145 6.97 7.25 8.69
N SER A 146 5.85 7.84 8.28
CA SER A 146 5.20 7.58 6.99
C SER A 146 4.86 6.10 6.76
N VAL A 147 4.50 5.37 7.83
CA VAL A 147 4.08 3.96 7.75
C VAL A 147 2.61 3.81 7.38
N TYR A 148 2.32 2.85 6.51
CA TYR A 148 0.96 2.50 6.13
C TYR A 148 0.84 1.01 5.83
N ALA A 149 -0.24 0.36 6.27
CA ALA A 149 -0.45 -1.05 6.03
C ALA A 149 -1.76 -1.34 5.29
N THR A 150 -1.71 -2.36 4.43
CA THR A 150 -2.85 -2.91 3.70
C THR A 150 -2.90 -4.42 3.86
N ILE A 151 -4.02 -5.01 3.44
CA ILE A 151 -4.21 -6.46 3.36
C ILE A 151 -4.06 -6.88 1.90
N ASP A 152 -3.16 -7.82 1.60
CA ASP A 152 -3.03 -8.44 0.27
C ASP A 152 -3.07 -9.97 0.41
N ARG A 153 -4.14 -10.61 -0.09
CA ARG A 153 -4.31 -12.08 -0.07
C ARG A 153 -4.02 -12.73 1.30
N GLY A 154 -4.45 -12.08 2.38
CA GLY A 154 -4.27 -12.53 3.77
C GLY A 154 -2.87 -12.31 4.34
N ASP A 155 -1.98 -11.63 3.63
CA ASP A 155 -0.77 -11.04 4.18
C ASP A 155 -1.04 -9.60 4.63
N LEU A 156 -0.29 -9.18 5.64
CA LEU A 156 -0.17 -7.76 6.00
C LEU A 156 0.99 -7.16 5.20
N VAL A 157 0.72 -6.17 4.37
CA VAL A 157 1.74 -5.45 3.60
C VAL A 157 1.95 -4.09 4.23
N VAL A 158 3.16 -3.83 4.74
CA VAL A 158 3.53 -2.56 5.37
C VAL A 158 4.46 -1.81 4.45
N THR A 159 4.08 -0.60 4.08
CA THR A 159 4.88 0.33 3.28
C THR A 159 5.39 1.45 4.18
N ARG A 160 6.68 1.81 4.02
CA ARG A 160 7.31 2.93 4.72
C ARG A 160 8.08 3.77 3.72
N GLN A 161 7.87 5.08 3.75
CA GLN A 161 8.69 5.99 2.97
C GLN A 161 10.04 6.21 3.65
N VAL A 162 11.10 6.30 2.85
CA VAL A 162 12.47 6.46 3.30
C VAL A 162 13.00 7.80 2.80
N TYR A 163 13.52 8.61 3.72
CA TYR A 163 14.10 9.92 3.44
C TYR A 163 15.61 9.87 3.71
N THR A 164 16.42 10.18 2.70
CA THR A 164 17.86 10.40 2.91
C THR A 164 18.10 11.81 3.43
N GLU A 165 19.27 12.08 4.03
CA GLU A 165 19.59 13.38 4.63
C GLU A 165 19.46 14.58 3.67
N LYS A 166 19.57 14.33 2.36
CA LYS A 166 19.48 15.34 1.31
C LYS A 166 18.09 15.43 0.66
N ALA A 167 17.17 14.56 1.06
CA ALA A 167 15.83 14.52 0.51
C ALA A 167 15.01 15.71 1.03
N PRO A 168 14.29 16.44 0.16
CA PRO A 168 13.27 17.36 0.61
C PRO A 168 12.25 16.60 1.49
N VAL A 169 11.74 17.26 2.53
CA VAL A 169 10.69 16.68 3.41
C VAL A 169 9.46 16.24 2.60
N ALA A 170 9.18 16.94 1.50
CA ALA A 170 8.07 16.63 0.60
C ALA A 170 8.33 15.46 -0.38
N SER A 171 9.57 14.95 -0.46
CA SER A 171 9.98 14.01 -1.51
C SER A 171 10.80 12.87 -0.90
N PRO A 172 10.18 11.70 -0.64
CA PRO A 172 10.93 10.53 -0.17
C PRO A 172 11.94 10.09 -1.24
N SER A 173 13.07 9.53 -0.78
CA SER A 173 14.10 8.98 -1.66
C SER A 173 13.79 7.55 -2.08
N ALA A 174 13.10 6.79 -1.24
CA ALA A 174 12.73 5.41 -1.51
C ALA A 174 11.49 5.02 -0.72
N GLU A 175 11.03 3.79 -0.93
CA GLU A 175 10.07 3.13 -0.06
C GLU A 175 10.52 1.70 0.25
N ASP A 176 10.23 1.27 1.49
CA ASP A 176 10.37 -0.10 1.94
C ASP A 176 8.98 -0.75 1.96
N VAL A 177 8.81 -1.83 1.23
CA VAL A 177 7.59 -2.65 1.25
C VAL A 177 7.92 -3.98 1.90
N THR A 178 7.31 -4.23 3.07
CA THR A 178 7.50 -5.46 3.84
C THR A 178 6.19 -6.26 3.86
N THR A 179 6.25 -7.51 3.41
CA THR A 179 5.13 -8.44 3.53
C THR A 179 5.31 -9.29 4.78
N TYR A 180 4.31 -9.30 5.64
CA TYR A 180 4.23 -10.13 6.83
C TYR A 180 3.14 -11.18 6.71
N ARG A 181 3.44 -12.39 7.15
CA ARG A 181 2.46 -13.47 7.32
C ARG A 181 2.32 -13.79 8.79
N TRP A 182 1.09 -14.00 9.23
CA TRP A 182 0.84 -14.55 10.54
C TRP A 182 1.30 -16.02 10.61
N ASP A 183 2.19 -16.30 11.54
CA ASP A 183 2.69 -17.65 11.82
C ASP A 183 3.05 -17.75 13.30
N ASP A 184 2.72 -18.89 13.92
CA ASP A 184 3.02 -19.18 15.33
C ASP A 184 2.67 -18.02 16.30
N GLY A 185 1.47 -17.45 16.13
CA GLY A 185 0.97 -16.43 17.05
C GLY A 185 1.58 -15.03 16.88
N LYS A 186 2.29 -14.76 15.78
CA LYS A 186 2.87 -13.44 15.48
C LYS A 186 2.99 -13.18 13.98
N PHE A 187 3.13 -11.92 13.60
CA PHE A 187 3.51 -11.58 12.23
C PHE A 187 5.02 -11.79 12.03
N THR A 188 5.36 -12.61 11.04
CA THR A 188 6.75 -12.85 10.62
C THR A 188 6.95 -12.27 9.23
N GLN A 189 8.02 -11.50 9.05
CA GLN A 189 8.40 -10.96 7.74
C GLN A 189 8.69 -12.10 6.77
N ARG A 190 8.06 -12.06 5.59
CA ARG A 190 8.22 -13.03 4.51
C ARG A 190 9.03 -12.48 3.37
N HIS A 191 8.79 -11.22 3.04
CA HIS A 191 9.46 -10.53 1.96
C HIS A 191 9.70 -9.08 2.35
N TRP A 192 10.77 -8.50 1.80
CA TRP A 192 11.06 -7.09 1.89
C TRP A 192 11.72 -6.65 0.59
N VAL A 193 11.27 -5.51 0.07
CA VAL A 193 11.86 -4.86 -1.09
C VAL A 193 11.99 -3.37 -0.80
N ARG A 194 13.13 -2.80 -1.18
CA ARG A 194 13.30 -1.35 -1.29
C ARG A 194 13.12 -0.93 -2.74
N ARG A 195 12.30 0.10 -2.98
CA ARG A 195 12.17 0.76 -4.27
C ARG A 195 12.72 2.17 -4.15
N GLU A 196 13.83 2.44 -4.82
CA GLU A 196 14.41 3.77 -4.92
C GLU A 196 13.57 4.61 -5.90
N PHE A 197 13.26 5.85 -5.53
CA PHE A 197 12.66 6.80 -6.46
C PHE A 197 13.77 7.48 -7.25
N SER A 198 13.75 7.38 -8.58
CA SER A 198 14.70 8.08 -9.44
C SER A 198 14.47 9.58 -9.36
N GLY A 199 15.49 10.37 -9.00
CA GLY A 199 15.42 11.82 -8.86
C GLY A 199 15.25 12.61 -10.17
N THR A 200 14.66 12.04 -11.20
CA THR A 200 14.41 12.73 -12.48
C THR A 200 13.02 13.35 -12.47
N VAL A 201 12.85 14.43 -11.70
CA VAL A 201 11.99 15.52 -12.14
C VAL A 201 12.98 16.56 -12.62
N GLY A 202 13.19 16.63 -13.94
CA GLY A 202 14.17 17.52 -14.53
C GLY A 202 13.90 18.96 -14.10
N GLU A 203 14.80 19.52 -13.31
CA GLU A 203 15.14 20.93 -13.41
C GLU A 203 15.83 21.12 -14.77
N ASP A 204 15.09 20.98 -15.86
CA ASP A 204 15.40 21.76 -17.03
C ASP A 204 15.04 23.19 -16.64
N GLU A 205 16.04 23.87 -16.09
CA GLU A 205 16.13 25.32 -16.14
C GLU A 205 15.69 25.72 -17.54
N LEU A 206 14.48 26.27 -17.66
CA LEU A 206 14.01 26.90 -18.88
C LEU A 206 14.97 28.08 -19.12
N VAL A 207 16.06 27.82 -19.81
CA VAL A 207 16.88 28.85 -20.43
C VAL A 207 15.97 29.44 -21.49
N VAL A 208 15.21 30.46 -21.10
CA VAL A 208 14.51 31.35 -22.02
C VAL A 208 15.60 31.92 -22.91
N PRO A 209 15.62 31.64 -24.23
CA PRO A 209 16.55 32.31 -25.11
C PRO A 209 16.27 33.80 -25.03
N GLU A 210 17.29 34.58 -24.71
CA GLU A 210 17.21 36.04 -24.77
C GLU A 210 16.82 36.44 -26.20
N GLU A 211 15.63 36.99 -26.35
CA GLU A 211 15.19 37.61 -27.61
C GLU A 211 16.11 38.81 -27.86
N THR A 212 17.11 38.64 -28.73
CA THR A 212 17.88 39.76 -29.26
C THR A 212 16.94 40.67 -30.03
N ASP A 213 16.60 41.80 -29.43
CA ASP A 213 15.86 42.91 -30.05
C ASP A 213 16.67 43.51 -31.21
N PRO A 214 16.25 43.36 -32.49
CA PRO A 214 16.89 44.03 -33.60
C PRO A 214 16.02 45.22 -33.99
N SER A 215 16.00 46.26 -33.18
CA SER A 215 15.45 47.56 -33.57
C SER A 215 16.33 48.70 -33.05
N SER A 216 17.56 48.74 -33.55
CA SER A 216 18.34 49.97 -33.61
C SER A 216 19.11 50.04 -34.94
N GLU A 217 18.39 50.29 -36.03
CA GLU A 217 18.99 50.95 -37.18
C GLU A 217 17.95 51.74 -37.99
N SER A 218 18.11 53.08 -37.93
CA SER A 218 17.69 54.15 -38.86
C SER A 218 16.80 55.23 -38.26
#